data_AF-A0A7V8Z4M7-F1
#
_entry.id   AF-A0A7V8Z4M7-F1
#
_cell.length_a   1.000
_cell.length_b   1.000
_cell.length_c   1.000
_cell.angle_alpha   90.00
_cell.angle_beta   90.00
_cell.angle_gamma   90.00
#
_symmetry.space_group_name_H-M   'P 1'
#
loop_
_entity.id
_entity.type
_entity.pdbx_description
1 polymer ?
#
loop_
_entity_poly.entity_id
_entity_poly.type
_entity_poly.pdbx_seq_one_letter_code
_entity_poly.pdbx_strand_id
1 'polypeptide(L)'
;GSVRMMEDPEVVSWVAATAAQARFVMSVSTGSLLLAAAGLLADRDASGHWLASGVLEAAGAHPTEEPVTWQGNVVTTAGASAAAEVAAELPQRLEYGASD
;
A
#
# COMPACT_ATOMS: atom_id res chain seq x y z
N GLY A 1 -11.03 7.68 10.10
CA GLY A 1 -9.91 6.72 10.12
C GLY A 1 -10.01 5.79 8.93
N SER A 2 -8.92 5.15 8.55
CA SER A 2 -8.80 4.23 7.39
C SER A 2 -9.88 3.16 7.33
N VAL A 3 -10.23 2.53 8.46
CA VAL A 3 -11.30 1.50 8.53
C VAL A 3 -12.67 2.02 8.07
N ARG A 4 -13.02 3.29 8.36
CA ARG A 4 -14.26 3.87 7.85
C ARG A 4 -14.17 4.21 6.37
N MET A 5 -12.99 4.62 5.92
CA MET A 5 -12.77 5.10 4.55
C MET A 5 -12.72 3.95 3.53
N MET A 6 -12.36 2.73 3.95
CA MET A 6 -12.43 1.54 3.08
C MET A 6 -13.87 1.11 2.76
N GLU A 7 -14.86 1.57 3.53
CA GLU A 7 -16.29 1.34 3.26
C GLU A 7 -16.92 2.48 2.46
N ASP A 8 -16.17 3.56 2.20
CA ASP A 8 -16.65 4.71 1.43
C ASP A 8 -16.37 4.48 -0.07
N PRO A 9 -17.40 4.21 -0.89
CA PRO A 9 -17.20 3.88 -2.29
C PRO A 9 -16.60 5.04 -3.11
N GLU A 10 -16.82 6.29 -2.71
CA GLU A 10 -16.24 7.45 -3.39
C GLU A 10 -14.73 7.48 -3.18
N VAL A 11 -14.29 7.29 -1.92
CA VAL A 11 -12.85 7.25 -1.58
C VAL A 11 -12.17 6.06 -2.24
N VAL A 12 -12.76 4.87 -2.14
CA VAL A 12 -12.19 3.65 -2.74
C VAL A 12 -12.07 3.79 -4.25
N SER A 13 -13.11 4.28 -4.93
CA SER A 13 -13.08 4.51 -6.38
C SER A 13 -12.03 5.56 -6.76
N TRP A 14 -11.87 6.61 -5.97
CA TRP A 14 -10.85 7.63 -6.22
C TRP A 14 -9.43 7.08 -6.05
N VAL A 15 -9.18 6.27 -5.01
CA VAL A 15 -7.89 5.60 -4.80
C VAL A 15 -7.56 4.69 -5.97
N ALA A 16 -8.51 3.84 -6.40
CA ALA A 16 -8.31 2.93 -7.53
C ALA A 16 -8.00 3.69 -8.82
N ALA A 17 -8.77 4.74 -9.14
CA ALA A 17 -8.58 5.54 -10.35
C ALA A 17 -7.25 6.31 -10.34
N THR A 18 -6.88 6.88 -9.20
CA THR A 18 -5.61 7.63 -9.05
C THR A 18 -4.42 6.68 -9.15
N ALA A 19 -4.51 5.51 -8.51
CA ALA A 19 -3.47 4.51 -8.54
C ALA A 19 -3.20 3.96 -9.95
N ALA A 20 -4.24 3.78 -10.77
CA ALA A 20 -4.09 3.32 -12.15
C ALA A 20 -3.27 4.28 -13.03
N GLN A 21 -3.16 5.55 -12.64
CA GLN A 21 -2.39 6.58 -13.37
C GLN A 21 -1.06 6.91 -12.67
N ALA A 22 -0.84 6.40 -11.46
CA ALA A 22 0.32 6.70 -10.67
C ALA A 22 1.52 5.82 -11.07
N ARG A 23 2.69 6.45 -11.17
CA ARG A 23 3.93 5.72 -11.42
C ARG A 23 4.34 4.85 -10.23
N PHE A 24 4.07 5.31 -9.02
CA PHE A 24 4.20 4.55 -7.78
C PHE A 24 3.01 4.85 -6.86
N VAL A 25 2.57 3.84 -6.12
CA VAL A 25 1.53 3.95 -5.11
C VAL A 25 2.14 3.53 -3.78
N MET A 26 2.08 4.41 -2.79
CA MET A 26 2.59 4.14 -1.44
C MET A 26 1.47 4.23 -0.42
N SER A 27 1.47 3.32 0.56
CA SER A 27 0.67 3.46 1.77
C SER A 27 1.53 3.38 3.02
N VAL A 28 1.03 3.96 4.10
CA VAL A 28 1.70 3.98 5.41
C VAL A 28 0.73 3.46 6.47
N SER A 29 1.20 2.54 7.30
CA SER A 29 0.47 2.03 8.46
C SER A 29 -0.90 1.46 8.05
N THR A 30 -2.00 1.97 8.61
CA THR A 30 -3.35 1.52 8.25
C THR A 30 -3.84 1.99 6.87
N GLY A 31 -3.03 2.77 6.13
CA GLY A 31 -3.33 3.15 4.74
C GLY A 31 -3.38 1.97 3.78
N SER A 32 -2.72 0.85 4.10
CA SER A 32 -2.80 -0.39 3.33
C SER A 32 -4.23 -0.93 3.22
N LEU A 33 -5.10 -0.64 4.19
CA LEU A 33 -6.52 -0.99 4.13
C LEU A 33 -7.26 -0.34 2.96
N LEU A 34 -6.90 0.91 2.62
CA LEU A 34 -7.47 1.60 1.47
C LEU A 34 -6.98 0.99 0.15
N LEU A 35 -5.71 0.60 0.09
CA LEU A 35 -5.18 -0.10 -1.08
C LEU A 35 -5.83 -1.47 -1.26
N ALA A 36 -6.03 -2.22 -0.17
CA ALA A 36 -6.74 -3.49 -0.19
C ALA A 36 -8.18 -3.32 -0.69
N ALA A 37 -8.93 -2.36 -0.14
CA ALA A 37 -10.30 -2.08 -0.54
C ALA A 37 -10.42 -1.61 -2.00
N ALA A 38 -9.42 -0.89 -2.51
CA ALA A 38 -9.33 -0.50 -3.90
C ALA A 38 -8.89 -1.64 -4.84
N GLY A 39 -8.63 -2.85 -4.30
CA GLY A 39 -8.27 -4.04 -5.07
C GLY A 39 -6.80 -4.12 -5.47
N LEU A 40 -5.92 -3.30 -4.89
CA LEU A 40 -4.50 -3.25 -5.25
C LEU A 40 -3.64 -4.34 -4.61
N LEU A 41 -4.14 -5.01 -3.58
CA LEU A 41 -3.38 -5.93 -2.73
C LEU A 41 -3.89 -7.39 -2.78
N ALA A 42 -4.82 -7.72 -3.68
CA ALA A 42 -5.29 -9.09 -3.85
C ALA A 42 -4.14 -10.00 -4.31
N ASP A 43 -3.96 -11.14 -3.64
CA ASP A 43 -2.91 -12.14 -3.86
C ASP A 43 -1.48 -11.55 -3.81
N ARG A 44 -1.26 -10.56 -2.95
CA ARG A 44 0.00 -9.83 -2.83
C ARG A 44 0.45 -9.71 -1.38
N ASP A 45 1.76 -9.79 -1.18
CA ASP A 45 2.37 -9.45 0.11
C ASP A 45 2.17 -7.96 0.42
N ALA A 46 1.78 -7.67 1.66
CA ALA A 46 1.52 -6.31 2.11
C ALA A 46 1.98 -6.08 3.55
N SER A 47 2.81 -5.05 3.72
CA SER A 47 3.08 -4.47 5.03
C SER A 47 1.93 -3.57 5.48
N GLY A 48 1.89 -3.23 6.76
CA GLY A 48 0.90 -2.32 7.31
C GLY A 48 0.99 -2.20 8.82
N HIS A 49 0.02 -1.51 9.41
CA HIS A 49 -0.12 -1.54 10.87
C HIS A 49 -0.49 -2.96 11.33
N TRP A 50 0.09 -3.46 12.42
CA TRP A 50 -0.18 -4.81 12.95
C TRP A 50 -1.68 -5.08 13.21
N LEU A 51 -2.43 -4.06 13.67
CA LEU A 51 -3.90 -4.15 13.82
C LEU A 51 -4.67 -4.34 12.49
N ALA A 52 -4.05 -4.07 11.35
CA ALA A 52 -4.66 -4.18 10.04
C ALA A 52 -4.54 -5.59 9.43
N SER A 53 -3.65 -6.45 9.95
CA SER A 53 -3.30 -7.74 9.32
C SER A 53 -4.52 -8.63 9.06
N GLY A 54 -5.42 -8.79 10.03
CA GLY A 54 -6.62 -9.61 9.83
C GLY A 54 -7.58 -9.05 8.78
N VAL A 55 -7.66 -7.73 8.63
CA VAL A 55 -8.49 -7.09 7.60
C VAL A 55 -7.83 -7.20 6.22
N LEU A 56 -6.50 -7.08 6.15
CA LEU A 56 -5.73 -7.30 4.93
C LEU A 56 -5.87 -8.75 4.42
N GLU A 57 -5.74 -9.73 5.32
CA GLU A 57 -5.94 -11.14 4.99
C GLU A 57 -7.37 -11.41 4.51
N ALA A 58 -8.39 -10.85 5.20
CA ALA A 58 -9.79 -10.96 4.77
C ALA A 58 -10.06 -10.31 3.40
N ALA A 59 -9.25 -9.33 2.99
CA ALA A 59 -9.29 -8.69 1.69
C ALA A 59 -8.46 -9.42 0.61
N GLY A 60 -7.86 -10.57 0.94
CA GLY A 60 -7.09 -11.41 0.01
C GLY A 60 -5.61 -11.03 -0.12
N ALA A 61 -5.08 -10.17 0.74
CA ALA A 61 -3.64 -9.89 0.79
C ALA A 61 -2.91 -10.94 1.65
N HIS A 62 -1.58 -10.92 1.61
CA HIS A 62 -0.70 -11.70 2.47
C HIS A 62 0.04 -10.75 3.42
N PRO A 63 -0.46 -10.50 4.64
CA PRO A 63 0.17 -9.56 5.56
C PRO A 63 1.57 -10.03 5.96
N THR A 64 2.54 -9.12 5.94
CA THR A 64 3.92 -9.39 6.34
C THR A 64 4.32 -8.56 7.55
N GLU A 65 5.33 -9.03 8.29
CA GLU A 65 5.97 -8.26 9.36
C GLU A 65 7.12 -7.36 8.84
N GLU A 66 7.40 -7.41 7.53
CA GLU A 66 8.42 -6.59 6.89
C GLU A 66 8.06 -5.10 7.00
N PRO A 67 8.99 -4.20 7.37
CA PRO A 67 8.69 -2.77 7.49
C PRO A 67 8.27 -2.12 6.17
N VAL A 68 8.76 -2.64 5.05
CA VAL A 68 8.50 -2.20 3.68
C VAL A 68 8.23 -3.44 2.81
N THR A 69 7.17 -3.42 2.01
CA THR A 69 6.90 -4.49 1.03
C THR A 69 6.55 -3.88 -0.31
N TRP A 70 7.32 -4.25 -1.34
CA TRP A 70 7.14 -3.84 -2.72
C TRP A 70 6.43 -4.93 -3.52
N GLN A 71 5.46 -4.54 -4.34
CA GLN A 71 4.73 -5.38 -5.28
C GLN A 71 4.62 -4.63 -6.60
N GLY A 72 5.67 -4.72 -7.41
CA GLY A 72 5.85 -3.90 -8.61
C GLY A 72 5.90 -2.41 -8.25
N ASN A 73 4.92 -1.64 -8.73
CA ASN A 73 4.83 -0.19 -8.47
C ASN A 73 4.04 0.17 -7.19
N VAL A 74 3.52 -0.81 -6.46
CA VAL A 74 2.80 -0.59 -5.20
C VAL A 74 3.75 -0.92 -4.04
N VAL A 75 3.85 -0.02 -3.08
CA VAL A 75 4.63 -0.19 -1.86
C VAL A 75 3.77 0.06 -0.63
N THR A 76 3.88 -0.85 0.33
CA THR A 76 3.19 -0.77 1.62
C THR A 76 4.24 -0.68 2.72
N THR A 77 4.00 0.15 3.74
CA THR A 77 4.94 0.31 4.86
C THR A 77 4.23 0.21 6.21
N ALA A 78 4.90 -0.35 7.20
CA ALA A 78 4.34 -0.56 8.53
C ALA A 78 4.10 0.77 9.29
N GLY A 79 4.88 1.80 8.97
CA GLY A 79 4.82 3.09 9.66
C GLY A 79 5.70 4.17 9.04
N ALA A 80 5.71 5.35 9.66
CA ALA A 80 6.32 6.55 9.11
C ALA A 80 7.84 6.46 8.89
N SER A 81 8.58 5.73 9.74
CA SER A 81 10.03 5.55 9.57
C SER A 81 10.35 4.79 8.28
N ALA A 82 9.70 3.64 8.08
CA ALA A 82 9.83 2.85 6.85
C ALA A 82 9.37 3.63 5.62
N ALA A 83 8.31 4.44 5.75
CA ALA A 83 7.87 5.34 4.67
C ALA A 83 8.92 6.40 4.30
N ALA A 84 9.70 6.91 5.27
CA ALA A 84 10.75 7.88 5.01
C ALA A 84 11.91 7.28 4.20
N GLU A 85 12.25 6.01 4.47
CA GLU A 85 13.24 5.25 3.69
C GLU A 85 12.76 5.08 2.24
N VAL A 86 11.52 4.61 2.04
CA VAL A 86 10.91 4.50 0.70
C VAL A 86 10.88 5.84 -0.03
N ALA A 87 10.52 6.93 0.65
CA ALA A 87 10.49 8.26 0.06
C ALA A 87 11.86 8.73 -0.43
N ALA A 88 12.95 8.34 0.26
CA ALA A 88 14.31 8.61 -0.16
C ALA A 88 14.74 7.77 -1.38
N GLU A 89 14.20 6.55 -1.53
CA GLU A 89 14.47 5.67 -2.69
C GLU A 89 13.69 6.07 -3.96
N LEU A 90 12.51 6.67 -3.82
CA LEU A 90 11.61 6.96 -4.94
C LEU A 90 12.25 7.76 -6.09
N PRO A 91 13.05 8.82 -5.86
CA PRO A 91 13.71 9.55 -6.95
C PRO A 91 14.58 8.65 -7.83
N GLN A 92 15.35 7.74 -7.23
CA GLN A 92 16.20 6.82 -7.99
C GLN A 92 15.37 5.82 -8.79
N ARG A 93 14.30 5.26 -8.20
CA ARG A 93 13.38 4.36 -8.90
C ARG A 93 12.62 5.07 -10.04
N LEU A 94 12.40 6.38 -9.90
CA LEU A 94 11.82 7.23 -10.96
C LEU A 94 12.83 7.53 -12.08
N GLU A 95 14.12 7.58 -11.81
CA GLU A 95 15.12 7.82 -12.86
C GLU A 95 15.49 6.54 -13.61
N TYR A 96 15.66 5.43 -12.88
CA TYR A 96 16.30 4.22 -13.41
C TYR A 96 15.38 2.99 -13.50
N GLY A 97 14.13 3.09 -13.03
CA GLY A 97 13.19 1.95 -12.94
C GLY A 97 13.29 1.22 -11.59
N ALA A 98 12.31 0.37 -11.29
CA ALA A 98 12.38 -0.49 -10.11
C ALA A 98 13.44 -1.57 -10.33
N SER A 99 14.35 -1.75 -9.38
CA SER A 99 15.23 -2.92 -9.32
C SER A 99 14.37 -4.13 -8.97
N ASP A 100 14.40 -5.16 -9.82
CA ASP A 100 13.71 -6.44 -9.62
C ASP A 100 14.23 -7.21 -8.39
#